data_AF-F6DM78-F1
#
_entry.id   AF-F6DM78-F1
#
_cell.length_a   1.000
_cell.length_b   1.000
_cell.length_c   1.000
_cell.angle_alpha   90.00
_cell.angle_beta   90.00
_cell.angle_gamma   90.00
#
_symmetry.space_group_name_H-M   'P 1'
#
loop_
_entity.id
_entity.type
_entity.pdbx_description
1 polymer ?
#
loop_
_entity_poly.entity_id
_entity_poly.type
_entity_poly.pdbx_seq_one_letter_code
_entity_poly.pdbx_strand_id
1 'polypeptide(L)' 'MTVDVDKFIQEHQDEIMTLVNHSLNRAGDIVAQKVRSGEVGATLQDVLPIMLYEILITNTVATLRLTADMLNKAAEESH' A
#
# COMPACT_ATOMS: atom_id res chain seq x y z
N MET A 1 10.65 -19.75 15.99
CA MET A 1 9.59 -18.79 15.66
C MET A 1 9.26 -19.00 14.19
N THR A 2 8.09 -19.57 13.91
CA THR A 2 7.59 -19.71 12.53
C THR A 2 6.41 -18.76 12.43
N VAL A 3 6.56 -17.72 11.62
CA VAL A 3 5.49 -16.74 11.40
C VAL A 3 4.49 -17.36 10.45
N ASP A 4 3.24 -17.53 10.90
CA ASP A 4 2.13 -17.99 10.06
C ASP A 4 1.56 -16.81 9.27
N VAL A 5 2.07 -16.65 8.06
CA VAL A 5 1.71 -15.56 7.16
C VAL A 5 0.25 -15.67 6.70
N ASP A 6 -0.24 -16.89 6.45
CA ASP A 6 -1.60 -17.11 5.96
C ASP A 6 -2.63 -16.72 7.02
N LYS A 7 -2.39 -17.13 8.26
CA LYS A 7 -3.23 -16.73 9.40
C LYS A 7 -3.22 -15.22 9.62
N PHE A 8 -2.04 -14.59 9.54
CA PHE A 8 -1.95 -13.13 9.67
C PHE A 8 -2.71 -12.40 8.57
N ILE A 9 -2.58 -12.84 7.31
CA ILE A 9 -3.32 -12.23 6.19
C ILE A 9 -4.83 -12.36 6.41
N GLN A 10 -5.30 -13.51 6.89
CA GLN A 10 -6.72 -13.71 7.22
C GLN A 10 -7.19 -12.77 8.34
N GLU A 11 -6.40 -12.63 9.41
CA GLU A 11 -6.72 -11.78 10.56
C GLU A 11 -6.69 -10.28 10.23
N HIS A 12 -5.90 -9.88 9.23
CA HIS A 12 -5.70 -8.48 8.84
C HIS A 12 -6.28 -8.14 7.45
N GLN A 13 -7.13 -8.98 6.88
CA GLN A 13 -7.64 -8.82 5.51
C GLN A 13 -8.34 -7.46 5.27
N ASP A 14 -9.16 -7.02 6.22
CA ASP A 14 -9.87 -5.73 6.14
C ASP A 14 -8.92 -4.53 6.21
N GLU A 15 -7.86 -4.64 7.00
CA GLU A 15 -6.82 -3.62 7.13
C GLU A 15 -6.00 -3.54 5.84
N ILE A 16 -5.63 -4.68 5.26
CA ILE A 16 -4.95 -4.78 3.97
C ILE A 16 -5.82 -4.15 2.87
N MET A 17 -7.11 -4.49 2.80
CA MET A 17 -8.05 -3.89 1.85
C MET A 17 -8.15 -2.37 2.02
N THR A 18 -8.21 -1.89 3.26
CA THR A 18 -8.24 -0.46 3.58
C THR A 18 -6.98 0.25 3.09
N LEU A 19 -5.80 -0.35 3.32
CA LEU A 19 -4.51 0.18 2.89
C LEU A 19 -4.41 0.23 1.35
N VAL A 20 -4.89 -0.80 0.67
CA VAL A 20 -4.93 -0.84 -0.80
C VAL A 20 -5.84 0.26 -1.34
N ASN A 21 -7.06 0.40 -0.80
CA ASN A 21 -8.00 1.44 -1.23
C ASN A 21 -7.45 2.84 -0.98
N HIS A 22 -6.82 3.07 0.17
CA HIS A 22 -6.16 4.34 0.47
C HIS A 22 -5.01 4.64 -0.51
N SER A 23 -4.22 3.62 -0.87
CA SER A 23 -3.14 3.74 -1.86
C SER A 23 -3.66 4.15 -3.23
N LEU A 24 -4.74 3.50 -3.69
CA LEU A 24 -5.37 3.78 -4.98
C LEU A 24 -5.96 5.20 -5.02
N ASN A 25 -6.66 5.61 -3.97
CA ASN A 25 -7.24 6.95 -3.88
C ASN A 25 -6.15 8.03 -3.90
N ARG A 26 -5.09 7.86 -3.10
CA ARG A 26 -3.95 8.79 -3.07
C ARG A 26 -3.24 8.88 -4.41
N ALA A 27 -3.00 7.75 -5.07
CA ALA A 27 -2.41 7.71 -6.41
C ALA A 27 -3.27 8.47 -7.42
N GLY A 28 -4.60 8.26 -7.36
CA GLY A 28 -5.57 8.99 -8.18
C GLY A 28 -5.54 10.50 -7.95
N ASP A 29 -5.49 10.95 -6.70
CA ASP A 29 -5.43 12.38 -6.34
C ASP A 29 -4.16 13.06 -6.87
N ILE A 30 -3.00 12.40 -6.72
CA ILE A 30 -1.70 12.89 -7.19
C ILE A 30 -1.71 13.03 -8.71
N VAL A 31 -2.17 12.00 -9.42
CA VAL A 31 -2.29 12.05 -10.87
C VAL A 31 -3.26 13.15 -11.30
N ALA A 32 -4.44 13.24 -10.68
CA ALA A 32 -5.42 14.26 -11.02
C ALA A 32 -4.85 15.67 -10.83
N GLN A 33 -4.04 15.88 -9.79
CA GLN A 33 -3.34 17.15 -9.58
C GLN A 33 -2.30 17.43 -10.67
N LYS A 34 -1.49 16.43 -11.04
CA LYS A 34 -0.45 16.56 -12.09
C LYS A 34 -1.02 16.78 -13.49
N VAL A 35 -2.19 16.19 -13.78
CA VAL A 35 -2.92 16.45 -15.02
C VAL A 35 -3.48 17.88 -15.01
N ARG A 36 -4.08 18.31 -13.89
CA ARG A 36 -4.61 19.69 -13.77
C ARG A 36 -3.53 20.77 -13.88
N SER A 37 -2.31 20.50 -13.41
CA SER A 37 -1.18 21.43 -13.54
C SER A 37 -0.56 21.44 -14.94
N GLY A 38 -0.95 20.50 -15.82
CA GLY A 38 -0.33 20.31 -17.14
C GLY A 38 1.05 19.65 -17.10
N GLU A 39 1.49 19.15 -15.94
CA GLU A 39 2.76 18.44 -15.78
C GLU A 39 2.73 17.06 -16.46
N VAL A 40 1.55 16.45 -16.54
CA VAL A 40 1.32 15.12 -17.11
C VAL A 40 0.14 15.19 -18.08
N GLY A 41 0.25 14.50 -19.21
CA GLY A 41 -0.86 14.39 -20.16
C GLY A 41 -2.04 13.61 -19.59
N ALA A 42 -3.25 13.85 -20.12
CA ALA A 42 -4.46 13.16 -19.68
C ALA A 42 -4.61 11.75 -20.30
N THR A 43 -3.60 11.26 -21.02
CA THR A 43 -3.68 9.93 -21.64
C THR A 43 -3.33 8.85 -20.63
N LEU A 44 -3.86 7.65 -20.83
CA LEU A 44 -3.53 6.50 -19.99
C LEU A 44 -2.02 6.20 -19.98
N GLN A 45 -1.33 6.44 -21.10
CA GLN A 45 0.11 6.19 -21.24
C GLN A 45 0.94 7.13 -20.35
N ASP A 46 0.49 8.37 -20.17
CA ASP A 46 1.15 9.35 -19.30
C ASP A 46 0.84 9.09 -17.81
N VAL A 47 -0.39 8.68 -17.53
CA VAL A 47 -0.92 8.51 -16.17
C VAL A 47 -0.52 7.20 -15.51
N LEU A 48 -0.56 6.09 -16.27
CA LEU A 48 -0.39 4.75 -15.74
C LEU A 48 0.96 4.53 -15.01
N PRO A 49 2.12 5.00 -15.52
CA PRO A 49 3.38 4.83 -14.81
C PRO A 49 3.40 5.50 -13.43
N ILE A 50 2.77 6.67 -13.32
CA ILE A 50 2.70 7.43 -12.06
C ILE A 50 1.76 6.72 -11.08
N MET A 51 0.60 6.26 -11.55
CA MET A 51 -0.31 5.43 -10.75
C MET A 51 0.40 4.19 -10.19
N LEU A 52 1.12 3.45 -11.05
CA LEU A 52 1.84 2.25 -10.63
C LEU A 52 2.94 2.56 -9.61
N TYR A 53 3.67 3.66 -9.80
CA TYR A 53 4.70 4.10 -8.86
C TYR A 53 4.12 4.45 -7.49
N GLU A 54 3.06 5.26 -7.45
CA GLU A 54 2.41 5.67 -6.20
C GLU A 54 1.76 4.49 -5.46
N ILE A 55 1.14 3.55 -6.19
CA ILE A 55 0.59 2.32 -5.62
C ILE A 55 1.71 1.46 -5.04
N LEU A 56 2.82 1.28 -5.78
CA LEU A 56 3.94 0.47 -5.33
C LEU A 56 4.57 1.01 -4.04
N ILE A 57 4.83 2.32 -3.99
CA ILE A 57 5.38 2.96 -2.78
C ILE A 57 4.44 2.82 -1.60
N THR A 58 3.16 3.15 -1.78
CA THR A 58 2.22 3.12 -0.65
C THR A 58 2.01 1.70 -0.15
N ASN A 59 1.92 0.72 -1.05
CA ASN A 59 1.81 -0.69 -0.68
C ASN A 59 3.09 -1.21 0.01
N THR A 60 4.27 -0.77 -0.43
CA THR A 60 5.55 -1.13 0.21
C THR A 60 5.60 -0.63 1.65
N VAL A 61 5.26 0.63 1.89
CA VAL A 61 5.24 1.20 3.25
C VAL A 61 4.20 0.50 4.14
N ALA A 62 3.01 0.24 3.59
CA ALA A 62 1.95 -0.48 4.29
C ALA A 62 2.37 -1.91 4.68
N THR A 63 2.96 -2.64 3.74
CA THR A 63 3.45 -4.01 3.94
C THR A 63 4.57 -4.06 4.98
N LEU A 64 5.52 -3.12 4.92
CA LEU A 64 6.60 -3.03 5.92
C LEU A 64 6.05 -2.77 7.33
N ARG A 65 5.02 -1.92 7.46
CA ARG A 65 4.36 -1.65 8.74
C ARG A 65 3.66 -2.89 9.30
N LEU A 66 2.84 -3.56 8.48
CA LEU A 66 2.18 -4.79 8.88
C LEU A 66 3.19 -5.89 9.28
N THR A 67 4.28 -6.01 8.52
CA THR A 67 5.35 -6.98 8.83
C THR A 67 6.07 -6.63 10.13
N ALA A 68 6.31 -5.34 10.41
CA ALA A 68 6.87 -4.93 11.69
C ALA A 68 5.93 -5.25 12.84
N ASP A 69 4.62 -5.01 12.68
CA ASP A 69 3.61 -5.34 13.69
C ASP A 69 3.51 -6.85 13.94
N MET A 70 3.63 -7.68 12.89
CA MET A 70 3.75 -9.14 13.01
C MET A 70 4.95 -9.56 13.86
N LEU A 71 6.12 -9.00 13.56
CA LEU A 71 7.37 -9.35 14.25
C LEU A 71 7.35 -8.90 15.71
N ASN A 72 6.77 -7.74 16.00
CA ASN A 72 6.62 -7.23 17.36
C ASN A 72 5.69 -8.12 18.20
N LYS A 73 4.52 -8.51 17.67
CA LYS A 73 3.60 -9.44 18.35
C LYS A 73 4.26 -10.79 18.62
N ALA A 74 4.98 -11.34 17.64
CA ALA A 74 5.68 -12.62 17.81
C ALA A 74 6.79 -12.55 18.88
N ALA A 75 7.43 -11.38 19.04
CA ALA A 75 8.41 -11.15 20.10
C ALA A 75 7.77 -11.03 21.49
N GLU A 76 6.61 -10.37 21.61
CA GLU A 76 5.84 -10.26 22.85
C GLU A 76 5.33 -11.63 23.35
N GLU A 77 4.88 -12.50 22.45
CA GLU A 77 4.40 -13.85 22.79
C GLU A 77 5.52 -14.84 23.17
N SER A 78 6.79 -14.48 22.92
CA SER A 78 7.97 -15.30 23.24
C SER A 78 8.57 -15.00 24.62
N HIS A 79 7.95 -14.12 25.40
CA HIS A 79 8.31 -13.79 26.79
C HIS A 79 7.20 -14.22 27.76
#